data_AF-A0A1S2VGR7-F1
#
_entry.id   AF-A0A1S2VGR7-F1
#
_cell.length_a   1.000
_cell.length_b   1.000
_cell.length_c   1.000
_cell.angle_alpha   90.00
_cell.angle_beta   90.00
_cell.angle_gamma   90.00
#
_symmetry.space_group_name_H-M   'P 1'
#
loop_
_entity.id
_entity.type
_entity.pdbx_description
1 polymer ?
#
loop_
_entity_poly.entity_id
_entity_poly.type
_entity_poly.pdbx_seq_one_letter_code
_entity_poly.pdbx_strand_id
1 'polypeptide(L)'
;MKRLLFLISISFLLTDCKKKEGDSGTTPSPNSAVNGKWKYESNINGGCSNLIGTVCEIKNGESTILSLPATENGFKTGEKILSNINQTTSPNNFSAIGYTRNNGGVVQDPNLKVEIVIQANGQEMIQTYPNNACNPNQKWIKMN
;
A
#
# COMPACT_ATOMS: atom_id res chain seq x y z
N MET A 1 56.29 27.27 13.72
CA MET A 1 55.52 26.68 14.84
C MET A 1 54.88 25.39 14.36
N LYS A 2 55.34 24.23 14.87
CA LYS A 2 54.86 22.90 14.47
C LYS A 2 53.57 22.58 15.23
N ARG A 3 52.46 22.33 14.52
CA ARG A 3 51.23 21.77 15.11
C ARG A 3 51.12 20.30 14.70
N LEU A 4 51.08 19.46 15.71
CA LEU A 4 50.96 18.00 15.64
C LEU A 4 49.52 17.65 15.25
N LEU A 5 49.33 16.96 14.12
CA LEU A 5 48.06 16.33 13.77
C LEU A 5 47.91 15.06 14.64
N PHE A 6 46.82 14.97 15.41
CA PHE A 6 46.38 13.68 15.97
C PHE A 6 45.44 13.03 14.96
N LEU A 7 45.91 11.98 14.28
CA LEU A 7 45.03 11.02 13.62
C LEU A 7 44.50 10.06 14.69
N ILE A 8 43.18 10.06 14.90
CA ILE A 8 42.51 9.00 15.66
C ILE A 8 42.16 7.89 14.67
N SER A 9 42.94 6.82 14.70
CA SER A 9 42.63 5.57 14.01
C SER A 9 41.48 4.88 14.76
N ILE A 10 40.25 5.00 14.26
CA ILE A 10 39.15 4.17 14.73
C ILE A 10 39.30 2.80 14.07
N SER A 11 39.93 1.88 14.80
CA SER A 11 39.87 0.46 14.51
C SER A 11 38.45 -0.03 14.76
N PHE A 12 37.58 0.00 13.74
CA PHE A 12 36.39 -0.83 13.77
C PHE A 12 36.86 -2.28 13.68
N LEU A 13 36.78 -2.99 14.81
CA LEU A 13 36.87 -4.43 14.82
C LEU A 13 35.84 -4.97 13.82
N LEU A 14 36.35 -5.70 12.83
CA LEU A 14 35.61 -6.72 12.10
C LEU A 14 35.08 -7.72 13.12
N THR A 15 33.89 -7.48 13.64
CA THR A 15 33.10 -8.57 14.20
C THR A 15 32.53 -9.29 12.99
N ASP A 16 33.16 -10.42 12.65
CA ASP A 16 32.54 -11.49 11.86
C ASP A 16 31.10 -11.67 12.36
N CYS A 17 30.13 -11.16 11.61
CA CYS A 17 28.75 -11.62 11.72
C CYS A 17 28.73 -13.07 11.23
N LYS A 18 29.14 -14.00 12.11
CA LYS A 18 28.79 -15.40 11.94
C LYS A 18 27.27 -15.44 11.82
N LYS A 19 26.80 -15.80 10.62
CA LYS A 19 25.42 -16.13 10.35
C LYS A 19 24.98 -17.12 11.43
N LYS A 20 24.09 -16.70 12.31
CA LYS A 20 23.43 -17.61 13.25
C LYS A 20 22.59 -18.55 12.39
N GLU A 21 23.08 -19.77 12.19
CA GLU A 21 22.23 -20.87 11.73
C GLU A 21 21.12 -21.01 12.77
N GLY A 22 19.89 -20.69 12.37
CA GLY A 22 18.73 -20.75 13.27
C GLY A 22 17.84 -19.51 13.30
N ASP A 23 18.14 -18.45 12.55
CA ASP A 23 17.10 -17.47 12.23
C ASP A 23 16.30 -18.03 11.05
N SER A 24 15.32 -18.88 11.35
CA SER A 24 14.21 -19.13 10.43
C SER A 24 13.39 -17.83 10.39
N GLY A 25 14.01 -16.78 9.85
CA GLY A 25 13.31 -15.56 9.48
C GLY A 25 12.20 -16.04 8.57
N THR A 26 10.98 -16.01 9.10
CA THR A 26 9.78 -16.08 8.28
C THR A 26 10.05 -15.15 7.13
N THR A 27 10.14 -15.69 5.92
CA THR A 27 10.32 -14.91 4.70
C THR A 27 9.38 -13.71 4.85
N PRO A 28 9.87 -12.46 4.79
CA PRO A 28 9.02 -11.31 5.01
C PRO A 28 7.77 -11.51 4.17
N SER A 29 6.59 -11.53 4.83
CA SER A 29 5.35 -11.82 4.11
C SER A 29 5.32 -10.90 2.88
N PRO A 30 5.13 -11.45 1.66
CA PRO A 30 5.21 -10.68 0.42
C PRO A 30 4.25 -9.46 0.40
N ASN A 31 3.33 -9.37 1.36
CA ASN A 31 2.39 -8.28 1.55
C ASN A 31 2.89 -7.11 2.42
N SER A 32 4.13 -7.11 2.92
CA SER A 32 4.59 -6.07 3.85
C SER A 32 4.56 -4.65 3.26
N ALA A 33 4.87 -4.48 1.98
CA ALA A 33 4.94 -3.16 1.33
C ALA A 33 3.55 -2.49 1.18
N VAL A 34 2.53 -3.28 0.83
CA VAL A 34 1.16 -2.80 0.63
C VAL A 34 0.41 -2.61 1.95
N ASN A 35 0.76 -3.36 3.01
CA ASN A 35 0.11 -3.26 4.31
C ASN A 35 0.28 -1.88 4.96
N GLY A 36 -0.80 -1.33 5.52
CA GLY A 36 -0.80 -0.06 6.25
C GLY A 36 -1.99 0.81 5.91
N LYS A 37 -1.99 2.04 6.43
CA LYS A 37 -3.03 3.03 6.16
C LYS A 37 -2.69 3.83 4.92
N TRP A 38 -3.68 4.06 4.07
CA TRP A 38 -3.56 4.76 2.80
C TRP A 38 -4.68 5.77 2.66
N LYS A 39 -4.33 6.99 2.25
CA LYS A 39 -5.28 8.06 1.94
C LYS A 39 -5.39 8.21 0.43
N TYR A 40 -6.61 8.21 -0.08
CA TYR A 40 -6.90 8.54 -1.47
C TYR A 40 -6.62 10.01 -1.71
N GLU A 41 -5.59 10.32 -2.48
CA GLU A 41 -5.10 11.69 -2.64
C GLU A 41 -5.67 12.34 -3.90
N SER A 42 -5.68 11.63 -5.02
CA SER A 42 -6.15 12.20 -6.29
C SER A 42 -6.51 11.15 -7.32
N ASN A 43 -7.30 11.57 -8.29
CA ASN A 43 -7.52 10.81 -9.51
C ASN A 43 -6.38 11.09 -10.49
N ILE A 44 -5.86 10.05 -11.16
CA ILE A 44 -4.90 10.22 -12.25
C ILE A 44 -5.63 10.58 -13.55
N ASN A 45 -6.84 10.04 -13.73
CA ASN A 45 -7.79 10.42 -14.78
C ASN A 45 -9.02 11.09 -14.15
N GLY A 46 -9.78 11.91 -14.87
CA GLY A 46 -10.97 12.55 -14.29
C GLY A 46 -12.05 11.54 -13.82
N GLY A 47 -12.66 11.76 -12.66
CA GLY A 47 -13.83 11.00 -12.17
C GLY A 47 -13.84 10.73 -10.65
N CYS A 48 -15.01 10.48 -10.05
CA CYS A 48 -15.16 10.07 -8.63
C CYS A 48 -14.44 10.96 -7.56
N SER A 49 -14.34 12.27 -7.79
CA SER A 49 -13.65 13.22 -6.90
C SER A 49 -14.25 13.33 -5.49
N ASN A 50 -15.51 12.95 -5.29
CA ASN A 50 -16.17 12.93 -3.98
C ASN A 50 -15.64 11.84 -3.03
N LEU A 51 -14.77 10.95 -3.53
CA LEU A 51 -14.07 9.92 -2.74
C LEU A 51 -12.66 10.34 -2.34
N ILE A 52 -12.11 11.43 -2.90
CA ILE A 52 -10.79 11.95 -2.51
C ILE A 52 -10.82 12.30 -1.02
N GLY A 53 -9.80 11.85 -0.28
CA GLY A 53 -9.73 11.93 1.17
C GLY A 53 -10.19 10.67 1.90
N THR A 54 -10.73 9.66 1.20
CA THR A 54 -11.02 8.35 1.80
C THR A 54 -9.75 7.73 2.36
N VAL A 55 -9.83 7.19 3.58
CA VAL A 55 -8.73 6.46 4.20
C VAL A 55 -9.12 4.99 4.29
N CYS A 56 -8.23 4.10 3.84
CA CYS A 56 -8.36 2.67 4.02
C CYS A 56 -7.15 2.09 4.75
N GLU A 57 -7.33 0.96 5.42
CA GLU A 57 -6.25 0.14 5.94
C GLU A 57 -6.17 -1.16 5.14
N ILE A 58 -4.97 -1.46 4.64
CA ILE A 58 -4.66 -2.75 4.04
C ILE A 58 -3.96 -3.61 5.10
N LYS A 59 -4.57 -4.76 5.41
CA LYS A 59 -4.04 -5.73 6.36
C LYS A 59 -4.51 -7.13 5.99
N ASN A 60 -3.64 -8.13 6.11
CA ASN A 60 -3.95 -9.54 5.84
C ASN A 60 -4.57 -9.79 4.45
N GLY A 61 -4.15 -9.03 3.44
CA GLY A 61 -4.64 -9.18 2.06
C GLY A 61 -6.00 -8.54 1.77
N GLU A 62 -6.53 -7.72 2.69
CA GLU A 62 -7.82 -7.02 2.52
C GLU A 62 -7.66 -5.51 2.78
N SER A 63 -8.48 -4.69 2.11
CA SER A 63 -8.59 -3.25 2.35
C SER A 63 -9.94 -2.91 2.97
N THR A 64 -9.93 -2.21 4.11
CA THR A 64 -11.13 -1.77 4.84
C THR A 64 -11.14 -0.25 4.98
N ILE A 65 -12.29 0.38 4.73
CA ILE A 65 -12.46 1.84 4.89
C ILE A 65 -12.40 2.20 6.38
N LEU A 66 -11.50 3.11 6.74
CA LEU A 66 -11.37 3.67 8.08
C LEU A 66 -12.11 5.00 8.24
N SER A 67 -12.12 5.82 7.20
CA SER A 67 -12.84 7.10 7.20
C SER A 67 -13.18 7.55 5.79
N LEU A 68 -14.20 8.39 5.69
CA LEU A 68 -14.68 8.96 4.44
C LEU A 68 -14.64 10.49 4.51
N PRO A 69 -14.46 11.18 3.37
CA PRO A 69 -14.72 12.61 3.30
C PRO A 69 -16.19 12.90 3.67
N ALA A 70 -16.49 14.13 4.10
CA ALA A 70 -17.83 14.53 4.55
C ALA A 70 -18.91 14.48 3.45
N THR A 71 -18.51 14.35 2.19
CA THR A 71 -19.41 14.17 1.05
C THR A 71 -19.96 12.75 1.00
N GLU A 72 -21.28 12.64 0.89
CA GLU A 72 -21.96 11.36 0.68
C GLU A 72 -21.44 10.71 -0.60
N ASN A 73 -20.89 9.51 -0.46
CA ASN A 73 -20.15 8.86 -1.52
C ASN A 73 -20.56 7.40 -1.71
N GLY A 74 -21.73 7.05 -1.17
CA GLY A 74 -22.28 5.71 -1.17
C GLY A 74 -21.65 4.83 -0.10
N PHE A 75 -20.33 4.91 0.12
CA PHE A 75 -19.60 4.02 1.04
C PHE A 75 -19.83 4.32 2.51
N LYS A 76 -19.44 3.35 3.36
CA LYS A 76 -19.45 3.45 4.82
C LYS A 76 -18.14 2.98 5.42
N THR A 77 -17.82 3.51 6.60
CA THR A 77 -16.69 3.02 7.40
C THR A 77 -16.90 1.54 7.74
N GLY A 78 -15.82 0.75 7.69
CA GLY A 78 -15.84 -0.69 7.90
C GLY A 78 -16.16 -1.53 6.65
N GLU A 79 -16.58 -0.92 5.55
CA GLU A 79 -16.75 -1.65 4.29
C GLU A 79 -15.39 -2.06 3.69
N LYS A 80 -15.35 -3.25 3.08
CA LYS A 80 -14.19 -3.72 2.32
C LYS A 80 -14.26 -3.19 0.89
N ILE A 81 -13.12 -2.72 0.36
CA ILE A 81 -13.02 -2.21 -1.01
C ILE A 81 -12.04 -2.99 -1.88
N LEU A 82 -11.15 -3.78 -1.27
CA LEU A 82 -10.27 -4.72 -1.92
C LEU A 82 -10.11 -5.97 -1.07
N SER A 83 -9.87 -7.10 -1.72
CA SER A 83 -9.67 -8.41 -1.10
C SER A 83 -8.70 -9.24 -1.95
N ASN A 84 -8.19 -10.33 -1.39
CA ASN A 84 -7.22 -11.20 -2.06
C ASN A 84 -6.04 -10.43 -2.65
N ILE A 85 -5.53 -9.43 -1.90
CA ILE A 85 -4.38 -8.63 -2.28
C ILE A 85 -3.14 -9.53 -2.17
N ASN A 86 -2.57 -9.88 -3.32
CA ASN A 86 -1.44 -10.79 -3.43
C ASN A 86 -0.34 -10.16 -4.30
N GLN A 87 0.90 -10.25 -3.82
CA GLN A 87 2.07 -9.86 -4.60
C GLN A 87 2.14 -10.69 -5.89
N THR A 88 2.50 -10.03 -6.99
CA THR A 88 2.74 -10.64 -8.29
C THR A 88 4.23 -11.05 -8.41
N THR A 89 4.77 -11.10 -9.62
CA THR A 89 6.19 -11.42 -9.85
C THR A 89 7.15 -10.30 -9.45
N SER A 90 6.67 -9.06 -9.34
CA SER A 90 7.47 -7.91 -8.90
C SER A 90 7.15 -7.54 -7.45
N PRO A 91 8.15 -7.22 -6.61
CA PRO A 91 7.94 -6.98 -5.19
C PRO A 91 7.02 -5.79 -4.88
N ASN A 92 6.88 -4.87 -5.84
CA ASN A 92 6.07 -3.67 -5.72
C ASN A 92 4.70 -3.76 -6.42
N ASN A 93 4.40 -4.87 -7.08
CA ASN A 93 3.18 -5.03 -7.85
C ASN A 93 2.28 -6.08 -7.22
N PHE A 94 1.01 -5.74 -7.01
CA PHE A 94 0.01 -6.61 -6.41
C PHE A 94 -1.22 -6.71 -7.31
N SER A 95 -1.91 -7.83 -7.20
CA SER A 95 -3.25 -8.01 -7.76
C SER A 95 -4.25 -8.10 -6.63
N ALA A 96 -5.46 -7.59 -6.85
CA ALA A 96 -6.54 -7.64 -5.89
C ALA A 96 -7.89 -7.85 -6.59
N ILE A 97 -8.90 -8.19 -5.80
CA ILE A 97 -10.30 -8.23 -6.22
C ILE A 97 -11.03 -7.04 -5.60
N GLY A 98 -11.63 -6.21 -6.45
CA GLY A 98 -12.40 -5.06 -6.06
C GLY A 98 -13.83 -5.41 -5.64
N TYR A 99 -14.52 -4.39 -5.14
CA TYR A 99 -15.93 -4.47 -4.78
C TYR A 99 -16.73 -3.48 -5.62
N THR A 100 -17.95 -3.86 -6.01
CA THR A 100 -18.92 -2.99 -6.66
C THR A 100 -20.05 -2.67 -5.69
N ARG A 101 -20.74 -1.55 -5.93
CA ARG A 101 -21.94 -1.19 -5.17
C ARG A 101 -23.18 -1.56 -5.98
N ASN A 102 -24.12 -2.25 -5.34
CA ASN A 102 -25.46 -2.48 -5.85
C ASN A 102 -26.51 -2.04 -4.81
N ASN A 103 -27.79 -2.25 -5.09
CA ASN A 103 -28.88 -1.86 -4.18
C ASN A 103 -28.82 -2.55 -2.80
N GLY A 104 -28.08 -3.66 -2.67
CA GLY A 104 -27.87 -4.39 -1.42
C GLY A 104 -26.61 -3.97 -0.65
N GLY A 105 -25.82 -3.03 -1.17
CA GLY A 105 -24.57 -2.56 -0.54
C GLY A 105 -23.33 -2.88 -1.36
N VAL A 106 -22.18 -2.98 -0.67
CA VAL A 106 -20.89 -3.29 -1.29
C VAL A 106 -20.71 -4.80 -1.39
N VAL A 107 -20.53 -5.30 -2.61
CA VAL A 107 -20.40 -6.73 -2.91
C VAL A 107 -19.09 -6.97 -3.65
N GLN A 108 -18.38 -8.04 -3.28
CA GLN A 108 -17.16 -8.42 -3.95
C GLN A 108 -17.48 -8.76 -5.42
N ASP A 109 -16.70 -8.21 -6.36
CA ASP A 109 -16.84 -8.54 -7.77
C ASP A 109 -15.58 -9.30 -8.23
N PRO A 110 -15.64 -10.64 -8.36
CA PRO A 110 -14.51 -11.45 -8.79
C PRO A 110 -13.92 -11.06 -10.14
N ASN A 111 -14.70 -10.39 -11.00
CA ASN A 111 -14.27 -9.93 -12.33
C ASN A 111 -13.63 -8.54 -12.28
N LEU A 112 -13.80 -7.80 -11.17
CA LEU A 112 -13.14 -6.52 -10.94
C LEU A 112 -11.72 -6.75 -10.44
N LYS A 113 -10.79 -7.07 -11.34
CA LYS A 113 -9.36 -7.23 -11.02
C LYS A 113 -8.69 -5.87 -10.90
N VAL A 114 -8.13 -5.57 -9.74
CA VAL A 114 -7.44 -4.30 -9.46
C VAL A 114 -5.95 -4.57 -9.42
N GLU A 115 -5.19 -3.81 -10.22
CA GLU A 115 -3.73 -3.79 -10.12
C GLU A 115 -3.30 -2.73 -9.11
N ILE A 116 -2.29 -3.04 -8.31
CA ILE A 116 -1.74 -2.13 -7.32
C ILE A 116 -0.24 -2.04 -7.52
N VAL A 117 0.28 -0.83 -7.68
CA VAL A 117 1.72 -0.57 -7.80
C VAL A 117 2.18 0.34 -6.67
N ILE A 118 3.14 -0.13 -5.90
CA ILE A 118 3.79 0.63 -4.83
C ILE A 118 5.00 1.37 -5.40
N GLN A 119 5.07 2.67 -5.16
CA GLN A 119 6.07 3.59 -5.69
C GLN A 119 6.64 4.47 -4.57
N ALA A 120 7.56 5.37 -4.92
CA ALA A 120 8.15 6.36 -4.01
C ALA A 120 8.61 5.74 -2.68
N ASN A 121 9.36 4.63 -2.74
CA ASN A 121 9.86 3.90 -1.58
C ASN A 121 8.77 3.49 -0.56
N GLY A 122 7.60 3.07 -1.06
CA GLY A 122 6.50 2.63 -0.21
C GLY A 122 5.56 3.73 0.26
N GLN A 123 5.77 4.97 -0.20
CA GLN A 123 4.95 6.12 0.20
C GLN A 123 3.75 6.37 -0.73
N GLU A 124 3.79 5.83 -1.94
CA GLU A 124 2.73 6.02 -2.94
C GLU A 124 2.20 4.66 -3.43
N MET A 125 0.90 4.58 -3.62
CA MET A 125 0.21 3.43 -4.19
C MET A 125 -0.68 3.90 -5.35
N ILE A 126 -0.53 3.25 -6.49
CA ILE A 126 -1.42 3.43 -7.64
C ILE A 126 -2.34 2.23 -7.73
N GLN A 127 -3.64 2.46 -7.69
CA GLN A 127 -4.64 1.43 -7.95
C GLN A 127 -5.23 1.63 -9.35
N THR A 128 -5.19 0.59 -10.16
CA THR A 128 -5.73 0.58 -11.53
C THR A 128 -6.90 -0.39 -11.59
N TYR A 129 -8.08 0.14 -11.84
CA TYR A 129 -9.32 -0.58 -12.10
C TYR A 129 -9.51 -0.75 -13.62
N PRO A 130 -10.17 -1.82 -14.09
CA PRO A 130 -10.49 -2.00 -15.50
C PRO A 130 -11.47 -0.93 -15.99
N ASN A 131 -11.49 -0.71 -17.32
CA ASN A 131 -12.06 0.44 -18.07
C ASN A 131 -13.54 0.83 -17.86
N ASN A 132 -14.22 0.32 -16.83
CA ASN A 132 -15.60 0.65 -16.48
C ASN A 132 -15.75 1.34 -15.10
N ALA A 133 -14.65 1.54 -14.36
CA ALA A 133 -14.71 2.27 -13.10
C ALA A 133 -14.88 3.78 -13.32
N CYS A 134 -15.65 4.43 -12.45
CA CYS A 134 -15.84 5.89 -12.47
C CYS A 134 -14.53 6.68 -12.34
N ASN A 135 -13.49 6.07 -11.78
CA ASN A 135 -12.11 6.49 -11.93
C ASN A 135 -11.21 5.24 -12.05
N PRO A 136 -10.65 4.97 -13.24
CA PRO A 136 -9.84 3.78 -13.46
C PRO A 136 -8.47 3.86 -12.78
N ASN A 137 -7.96 5.04 -12.42
CA ASN A 137 -6.62 5.18 -11.88
C ASN A 137 -6.59 6.11 -10.67
N GLN A 138 -6.27 5.55 -9.52
CA GLN A 138 -6.34 6.20 -8.22
C GLN A 138 -4.96 6.28 -7.59
N LYS A 139 -4.58 7.48 -7.15
CA LYS A 139 -3.35 7.71 -6.39
C LYS A 139 -3.65 7.76 -4.91
N TRP A 140 -2.89 6.98 -4.14
CA TRP A 140 -3.00 6.87 -2.70
C TRP A 140 -1.65 7.14 -2.04
N ILE A 141 -1.67 7.79 -0.88
CA ILE A 141 -0.47 8.14 -0.11
C ILE A 141 -0.48 7.40 1.23
N LYS A 142 0.67 6.88 1.62
CA LYS A 142 0.86 6.19 2.91
C LYS A 142 0.63 7.17 4.06
N MET A 143 -0.09 6.73 5.07
CA MET A 143 -0.25 7.48 6.33
C MET A 143 0.70 6.93 7.39
N ASN A 144 1.27 7.86 8.18
CA ASN A 144 2.08 7.56 9.35
C ASN A 144 1.24 7.14 10.55
#